data_AF-A0A512AZP0-F1
#
_entry.id   AF-A0A512AZP0-F1
#
_cell.length_a   1.000
_cell.length_b   1.000
_cell.length_c   1.000
_cell.angle_alpha   90.00
_cell.angle_beta   90.00
_cell.angle_gamma   90.00
#
_symmetry.space_group_name_H-M   'P 1'
#
loop_
_entity.id
_entity.type
_entity.pdbx_description
1 polymer ?
#
loop_
_entity_poly.entity_id
_entity_poly.type
_entity_poly.pdbx_seq_one_letter_code
_entity_poly.pdbx_strand_id
1 'polypeptide(L)'
;MKSNRVILEQLQSRFSDATFTEQTTKDEILTLWIPLGQVQKILRYLKYEIFSPFTFLYDLTAVDERTRNRSTNHVPQADFTLVYHLFSYTGNCFIRIKVGLFGEYPSAPSITSLWANANWYEREVFDLFGIKFEGHPHLARILMPRTWEGHPLRKEHPARATEMGPFRLWDEKEDREQEALLFKPEEWGLERQSEDSDFMFMNIGPQHPGTHGVLRIILQLDGEDIVDAVPEIGFHHRGAEKMGERQSWHTYIPYTDRVDYLGGVMNNLAYLLAVEKLAGIEVPERVKVIRVMMCEFFRIASHLVWYGTFAQDLGQLSPVFYMFSDREKVFQVVEAVCGGRMHPNWFRIGGLSQDLPKGWETLVQSFLDYFPKRLKEYDAMVLKNSLFKARTKGIGIFTLEEAIEWGVTGANLRACGSDWDFRKKRPYSGYEFFDFDIPTGQNGDCYDRALVRVEEMRQSLRIIEQCLKHMPEGPYKADHPLTTPPLKKHTMQDIETLITHFLNVSWGPVIPAGEAMSCIEATKGANSYYLISDGNTSPYRARIRTPSFPHMQMLPYITRGYTVADLLSILGAMDYVLADIDR
;
A
#
# COMPACT_ATOMS: atom_id res chain seq x y z
N MET A 1 15.22 17.90 9.29
CA MET A 1 15.16 19.04 10.25
C MET A 1 15.25 20.43 9.62
N LYS A 2 16.28 20.80 8.81
CA LYS A 2 16.36 22.16 8.21
C LYS A 2 15.18 22.50 7.29
N SER A 3 14.74 21.56 6.44
CA SER A 3 13.57 21.75 5.56
C SER A 3 12.26 21.94 6.34
N ASN A 4 12.02 21.13 7.38
CA ASN A 4 10.82 21.22 8.21
C ASN A 4 10.67 22.60 8.89
N ARG A 5 11.77 23.19 9.37
CA ARG A 5 11.74 24.53 9.97
C ARG A 5 11.33 25.60 8.97
N VAL A 6 11.87 25.54 7.75
CA VAL A 6 11.51 26.48 6.67
C VAL A 6 10.04 26.36 6.31
N ILE A 7 9.50 25.13 6.23
CA ILE A 7 8.08 24.90 5.95
C ILE A 7 7.21 25.48 7.07
N LEU A 8 7.59 25.24 8.33
CA LEU A 8 6.88 25.77 9.49
C LEU A 8 6.90 27.30 9.52
N GLU A 9 8.05 27.92 9.30
CA GLU A 9 8.21 29.39 9.23
C GLU A 9 7.36 30.00 8.11
N GLN A 10 7.26 29.34 6.95
CA GLN A 10 6.38 29.80 5.85
C GLN A 10 4.90 29.73 6.25
N LEU A 11 4.47 28.64 6.88
CA LEU A 11 3.11 28.49 7.37
C LEU A 11 2.77 29.54 8.43
N GLN A 12 3.68 29.79 9.37
CA GLN A 12 3.58 30.80 10.43
C GLN A 12 3.60 32.24 9.90
N SER A 13 4.29 32.48 8.78
CA SER A 13 4.28 33.80 8.13
C SER A 13 2.93 34.13 7.48
N ARG A 14 2.21 33.10 7.01
CA ARG A 14 0.95 33.23 6.27
C ARG A 14 -0.28 33.13 7.17
N PHE A 15 -0.22 32.27 8.18
CA PHE A 15 -1.29 32.02 9.15
C PHE A 15 -0.75 32.31 10.54
N SER A 16 -1.57 32.83 11.45
CA SER A 16 -1.11 33.19 12.79
C SER A 16 -0.51 31.98 13.53
N ASP A 17 0.60 32.20 14.26
CA ASP A 17 1.33 31.15 15.00
C ASP A 17 0.44 30.30 15.91
N ALA A 18 -0.57 30.91 16.53
CA ALA A 18 -1.54 30.23 17.40
C ALA A 18 -2.41 29.17 16.70
N THR A 19 -2.31 29.06 15.37
CA THR A 19 -3.07 28.10 14.56
C THR A 19 -2.43 26.70 14.58
N PHE A 20 -1.13 26.60 14.83
CA PHE A 20 -0.39 25.34 14.70
C PHE A 20 0.12 24.83 16.04
N THR A 21 -0.19 23.58 16.37
CA THR A 21 0.46 22.85 17.46
C THR A 21 1.34 21.76 16.88
N GLU A 22 2.66 21.89 17.04
CA GLU A 22 3.61 20.87 16.57
C GLU A 22 3.56 19.63 17.48
N GLN A 23 3.54 18.45 16.87
CA GLN A 23 3.65 17.16 17.56
C GLN A 23 4.97 16.49 17.19
N THR A 24 5.80 16.20 18.19
CA THR A 24 7.04 15.44 17.99
C THR A 24 6.72 13.96 17.73
N THR A 25 7.21 13.42 16.62
CA THR A 25 7.05 12.01 16.23
C THR A 25 8.41 11.33 16.02
N LYS A 26 8.45 9.99 16.02
CA LYS A 26 9.70 9.21 15.93
C LYS A 26 10.24 9.09 14.50
N ASP A 27 9.42 9.42 13.51
CA ASP A 27 9.77 9.39 12.08
C ASP A 27 10.33 10.72 11.54
N GLU A 28 10.47 11.74 12.39
CA GLU A 28 10.96 13.09 12.05
C GLU A 28 10.14 13.83 10.96
N ILE A 29 8.92 13.36 10.67
CA ILE A 29 7.99 14.03 9.76
C ILE A 29 7.35 15.21 10.51
N LEU A 30 7.36 16.40 9.89
CA LEU A 30 6.70 17.58 10.45
C LEU A 30 5.20 17.27 10.62
N THR A 31 4.75 17.18 11.88
CA THR A 31 3.36 16.88 12.24
C THR A 31 2.74 18.10 12.90
N LEU A 32 1.72 18.68 12.26
CA LEU A 32 1.05 19.88 12.73
C LEU A 32 -0.43 19.63 12.98
N TRP A 33 -0.91 20.03 14.15
CA TRP A 33 -2.33 20.10 14.45
C TRP A 33 -2.89 21.46 14.02
N ILE A 34 -4.03 21.44 13.34
CA ILE A 34 -4.71 22.63 12.86
C ILE A 34 -6.19 22.62 13.22
N PRO A 35 -6.83 23.80 13.35
CA PRO A 35 -8.26 23.89 13.60
C PRO A 35 -9.08 23.51 12.35
N LEU A 36 -10.21 22.81 12.57
CA LEU A 36 -11.11 22.33 11.51
C LEU A 36 -11.52 23.42 10.52
N GLY A 37 -11.83 24.63 11.00
CA GLY A 37 -12.30 25.74 10.16
C GLY A 37 -11.25 26.32 9.19
N GLN A 38 -9.97 25.93 9.32
CA GLN A 38 -8.89 26.39 8.43
C GLN A 38 -8.33 25.29 7.52
N VAL A 39 -8.81 24.05 7.63
CA VAL A 39 -8.25 22.87 6.94
C VAL A 39 -8.14 23.08 5.43
N GLN A 40 -9.24 23.41 4.74
CA GLN A 40 -9.21 23.63 3.30
C GLN A 40 -8.27 24.77 2.88
N LYS A 41 -8.20 25.86 3.67
CA LYS A 41 -7.34 27.02 3.35
C LYS A 41 -5.86 26.66 3.46
N ILE A 42 -5.49 25.96 4.53
CA ILE A 42 -4.10 25.53 4.78
C ILE A 42 -3.70 24.48 3.75
N LEU A 43 -4.54 23.50 3.47
CA LEU A 43 -4.28 22.47 2.46
C LEU A 43 -4.15 23.06 1.06
N ARG A 44 -5.00 24.03 0.70
CA ARG A 44 -4.88 24.78 -0.57
C ARG A 44 -3.56 25.53 -0.67
N TYR A 45 -3.15 26.19 0.42
CA TYR A 45 -1.85 26.89 0.49
C TYR A 45 -0.68 25.92 0.29
N LEU A 46 -0.73 24.76 0.96
CA LEU A 46 0.28 23.70 0.83
C LEU A 46 0.34 23.12 -0.59
N LYS A 47 -0.79 23.04 -1.31
CA LYS A 47 -0.82 22.55 -2.69
C LYS A 47 -0.27 23.57 -3.70
N TYR A 48 -0.65 24.84 -3.60
CA TYR A 48 -0.46 25.81 -4.69
C TYR A 48 0.48 26.99 -4.40
N GLU A 49 0.60 27.43 -3.14
CA GLU A 49 1.21 28.73 -2.81
C GLU A 49 2.58 28.58 -2.10
N ILE A 50 2.84 27.45 -1.45
CA ILE A 50 4.11 27.22 -0.76
C ILE A 50 5.27 27.01 -1.75
N PHE A 51 6.49 27.36 -1.35
CA PHE A 51 7.68 27.30 -2.22
C PHE A 51 7.95 25.90 -2.80
N SER A 52 7.80 24.86 -1.97
CA SER A 52 7.89 23.45 -2.39
C SER A 52 6.51 22.81 -2.25
N PRO A 53 5.66 22.86 -3.29
CA PRO A 53 4.27 22.46 -3.20
C PRO A 53 4.11 20.97 -2.87
N PHE A 54 3.09 20.68 -2.07
CA PHE A 54 2.64 19.33 -1.75
C PHE A 54 1.56 18.90 -2.73
N THR A 55 1.99 18.60 -3.96
CA THR A 55 1.09 18.23 -5.05
C THR A 55 0.46 16.85 -4.87
N PHE A 56 1.07 15.98 -4.06
CA PHE A 56 0.64 14.60 -3.89
C PHE A 56 0.00 14.35 -2.52
N LEU A 57 -1.30 14.04 -2.50
CA LEU A 57 -1.98 13.47 -1.34
C LEU A 57 -1.59 12.00 -1.22
N TYR A 58 -0.72 11.68 -0.27
CA TYR A 58 -0.15 10.34 -0.13
C TYR A 58 -1.10 9.35 0.56
N ASP A 59 -1.77 9.81 1.62
CA ASP A 59 -2.78 9.06 2.36
C ASP A 59 -3.71 10.01 3.14
N LEU A 60 -4.94 9.61 3.35
CA LEU A 60 -5.89 10.25 4.27
C LEU A 60 -6.57 9.15 5.10
N THR A 61 -6.44 9.24 6.42
CA THR A 61 -7.00 8.29 7.38
C THR A 61 -7.56 9.02 8.60
N ALA A 62 -8.30 8.30 9.43
CA ALA A 62 -8.66 8.75 10.78
C ALA A 62 -8.06 7.86 11.88
N VAL A 63 -8.14 8.37 13.10
CA VAL A 63 -7.85 7.68 14.35
C VAL A 63 -9.02 7.97 15.31
N ASP A 64 -9.55 6.93 15.92
CA ASP A 64 -10.46 7.07 17.07
C ASP A 64 -9.60 7.22 18.32
N GLU A 65 -9.66 8.40 18.96
CA GLU A 65 -8.78 8.80 20.06
C GLU A 65 -9.45 8.63 21.44
N ARG A 66 -10.72 8.21 21.49
CA ARG A 66 -11.54 8.18 22.72
C ARG A 66 -10.93 7.31 23.83
N THR A 67 -10.19 6.27 23.46
CA THR A 67 -9.55 5.35 24.42
C THR A 67 -8.04 5.57 24.57
N ARG A 68 -7.45 6.54 23.85
CA ARG A 68 -5.99 6.71 23.84
C ARG A 68 -5.52 7.29 25.17
N ASN A 69 -4.46 6.70 25.73
CA ASN A 69 -3.85 7.25 26.92
C ASN A 69 -3.15 8.58 26.59
N ARG A 70 -3.63 9.67 27.21
CA ARG A 70 -3.20 11.05 26.92
C ARG A 70 -2.02 11.51 27.77
N SER A 71 -1.80 10.91 28.94
CA SER A 71 -0.72 11.31 29.85
C SER A 71 0.68 10.99 29.30
N THR A 72 0.79 10.02 28.40
CA THR A 72 2.05 9.56 27.81
C THR A 72 2.37 10.21 26.46
N ASN A 73 1.37 10.76 25.74
CA ASN A 73 1.51 11.12 24.33
C ASN A 73 1.47 12.63 24.00
N HIS A 74 1.15 13.51 24.97
CA HIS A 74 1.08 14.98 24.79
C HIS A 74 0.28 15.42 23.53
N VAL A 75 -0.84 14.76 23.27
CA VAL A 75 -1.69 15.01 22.08
C VAL A 75 -2.83 15.96 22.44
N PRO A 76 -3.23 16.91 21.57
CA PRO A 76 -4.44 17.70 21.76
C PRO A 76 -5.68 16.85 22.00
N GLN A 77 -6.61 17.37 22.80
CA GLN A 77 -7.87 16.67 23.08
C GLN A 77 -8.73 16.60 21.82
N ALA A 78 -9.14 15.39 21.43
CA ALA A 78 -10.09 15.10 20.36
C ALA A 78 -10.76 13.74 20.62
N ASP A 79 -11.94 13.53 20.05
CA ASP A 79 -12.61 12.22 20.02
C ASP A 79 -12.16 11.41 18.80
N PHE A 80 -12.01 12.09 17.66
CA PHE A 80 -11.42 11.55 16.44
C PHE A 80 -10.36 12.49 15.90
N THR A 81 -9.36 11.94 15.20
CA THR A 81 -8.34 12.73 14.51
C THR A 81 -8.36 12.37 13.03
N LEU A 82 -8.50 13.37 12.15
CA LEU A 82 -8.18 13.21 10.73
C LEU A 82 -6.69 13.43 10.52
N VAL A 83 -6.05 12.58 9.72
CA VAL A 83 -4.62 12.61 9.43
C VAL A 83 -4.43 12.65 7.91
N TYR A 84 -3.90 13.76 7.43
CA TYR A 84 -3.52 13.97 6.03
C TYR A 84 -2.01 13.79 5.90
N HIS A 85 -1.58 12.83 5.09
CA HIS A 85 -0.19 12.68 4.71
C HIS A 85 0.00 13.28 3.32
N LEU A 86 0.79 14.35 3.24
CA LEU A 86 1.11 14.99 1.97
C LEU A 86 2.58 14.81 1.65
N PHE A 87 2.88 14.67 0.36
CA PHE A 87 4.23 14.52 -0.14
C PHE A 87 4.56 15.59 -1.18
N SER A 88 5.76 16.16 -1.08
CA SER A 88 6.33 17.06 -2.08
C SER A 88 7.45 16.36 -2.82
N TYR A 89 7.25 16.13 -4.13
CA TYR A 89 8.29 15.58 -5.02
C TYR A 89 9.47 16.54 -5.18
N THR A 90 9.20 17.85 -5.30
CA THR A 90 10.24 18.89 -5.45
C THR A 90 11.04 19.10 -4.17
N GLY A 91 10.35 19.14 -3.01
CA GLY A 91 10.98 19.28 -1.71
C GLY A 91 11.53 17.98 -1.13
N ASN A 92 11.22 16.84 -1.75
CA ASN A 92 11.48 15.50 -1.24
C ASN A 92 11.23 15.41 0.28
N CYS A 93 9.99 15.68 0.69
CA CYS A 93 9.61 15.66 2.10
C CYS A 93 8.12 15.34 2.29
N PHE A 94 7.83 14.77 3.46
CA PHE A 94 6.47 14.56 3.94
C PHE A 94 6.10 15.66 4.93
N ILE A 95 4.82 16.00 4.94
CA ILE A 95 4.18 16.74 6.03
C ILE A 95 2.93 15.96 6.47
N ARG A 96 2.68 15.93 7.77
CA ARG A 96 1.48 15.33 8.36
C ARG A 96 0.63 16.43 8.96
N ILE A 97 -0.59 16.59 8.48
CA ILE A 97 -1.57 17.52 9.04
C ILE A 97 -2.60 16.73 9.83
N LYS A 98 -2.85 17.16 11.06
CA LYS A 98 -3.82 16.56 11.97
C LYS A 98 -4.93 17.52 12.33
N VAL A 99 -6.15 17.00 12.40
CA VAL A 99 -7.34 17.79 12.74
C VAL A 99 -8.13 17.04 13.79
N GLY A 100 -8.26 17.64 14.96
CA GLY A 100 -9.11 17.12 16.03
C GLY A 100 -10.58 17.36 15.72
N LEU A 101 -11.39 16.31 15.88
CA LEU A 101 -12.83 16.31 15.74
C LEU A 101 -13.49 15.88 17.05
N PHE A 102 -14.70 16.38 17.28
CA PHE A 102 -15.44 16.19 18.52
C PHE A 102 -16.86 15.70 18.24
N GLY A 103 -17.40 14.87 19.13
CA GLY A 103 -18.73 14.29 19.02
C GLY A 103 -18.74 12.87 18.44
N GLU A 104 -19.92 12.26 18.43
CA GLU A 104 -20.10 10.85 18.08
C GLU A 104 -20.05 10.56 16.57
N TYR A 105 -20.52 11.50 15.75
CA TYR A 105 -20.50 11.44 14.29
C TYR A 105 -20.06 12.79 13.72
N PRO A 106 -18.77 13.14 13.84
CA PRO A 106 -18.28 14.44 13.43
C PRO A 106 -18.30 14.59 11.89
N SER A 107 -18.28 15.84 11.43
CA SER A 107 -18.11 16.19 10.02
C SER A 107 -16.83 17.01 9.78
N ALA A 108 -16.33 16.94 8.55
CA ALA A 108 -15.23 17.75 8.06
C ALA A 108 -15.51 18.21 6.62
N PRO A 109 -14.92 19.34 6.16
CA PRO A 109 -15.06 19.76 4.77
C PRO A 109 -14.27 18.84 3.83
N SER A 110 -14.89 18.44 2.71
CA SER A 110 -14.23 17.62 1.68
C SER A 110 -13.07 18.37 1.01
N ILE A 111 -12.02 17.65 0.65
CA ILE A 111 -10.85 18.14 -0.09
C ILE A 111 -10.77 17.54 -1.50
N THR A 112 -11.83 16.91 -1.99
CA THR A 112 -11.94 16.38 -3.36
C THR A 112 -11.77 17.43 -4.45
N SER A 113 -12.07 18.71 -4.15
CA SER A 113 -11.78 19.84 -5.05
C SER A 113 -10.30 20.25 -5.07
N LEU A 114 -9.52 19.81 -4.07
CA LEU A 114 -8.09 20.04 -3.98
C LEU A 114 -7.29 18.85 -4.51
N TRP A 115 -7.68 17.60 -4.24
CA TRP A 115 -7.04 16.42 -4.82
C TRP A 115 -8.09 15.41 -5.30
N ALA A 116 -8.02 14.99 -6.56
CA ALA A 116 -8.96 14.01 -7.11
C ALA A 116 -8.94 12.67 -6.34
N ASN A 117 -7.75 12.22 -5.93
CA ASN A 117 -7.60 10.98 -5.18
C ASN A 117 -8.21 11.01 -3.77
N ALA A 118 -8.56 12.19 -3.22
CA ALA A 118 -9.22 12.27 -1.92
C ALA A 118 -10.59 11.56 -1.89
N ASN A 119 -11.24 11.35 -3.03
CA ASN A 119 -12.59 10.76 -3.09
C ASN A 119 -12.67 9.39 -2.40
N TRP A 120 -11.81 8.43 -2.75
CA TRP A 120 -11.83 7.13 -2.11
C TRP A 120 -11.36 7.16 -0.65
N TYR A 121 -10.38 7.98 -0.31
CA TYR A 121 -9.90 8.09 1.07
C TYR A 121 -10.95 8.70 2.02
N GLU A 122 -11.69 9.71 1.58
CA GLU A 122 -12.80 10.28 2.35
C GLU A 122 -13.95 9.28 2.53
N ARG A 123 -14.27 8.51 1.48
CA ARG A 123 -15.24 7.41 1.56
C ARG A 123 -14.78 6.30 2.49
N GLU A 124 -13.51 5.94 2.48
CA GLU A 124 -12.94 4.93 3.39
C GLU A 124 -13.05 5.40 4.85
N VAL A 125 -12.69 6.66 5.12
CA VAL A 125 -12.81 7.24 6.47
C VAL A 125 -14.28 7.29 6.92
N PHE A 126 -15.20 7.64 6.03
CA PHE A 126 -16.63 7.60 6.32
C PHE A 126 -17.11 6.17 6.62
N ASP A 127 -16.72 5.19 5.81
CA ASP A 127 -17.15 3.81 5.97
C ASP A 127 -16.63 3.18 7.28
N LEU A 128 -15.35 3.40 7.59
CA LEU A 128 -14.66 2.74 8.70
C LEU A 128 -14.74 3.48 10.03
N PHE A 129 -14.97 4.80 10.02
CA PHE A 129 -15.05 5.65 11.23
C PHE A 129 -16.33 6.45 11.36
N GLY A 130 -17.17 6.57 10.31
CA GLY A 130 -18.44 7.32 10.38
C GLY A 130 -18.27 8.84 10.39
N ILE A 131 -17.12 9.35 9.94
CA ILE A 131 -16.85 10.78 9.81
C ILE A 131 -17.40 11.25 8.47
N LYS A 132 -18.27 12.27 8.48
CA LYS A 132 -18.90 12.78 7.26
C LYS A 132 -18.05 13.85 6.59
N PHE A 133 -18.04 13.87 5.25
CA PHE A 133 -17.36 14.90 4.47
C PHE A 133 -18.36 15.80 3.73
N GLU A 134 -18.41 17.07 4.12
CA GLU A 134 -19.32 18.06 3.54
C GLU A 134 -18.80 18.51 2.16
N GLY A 135 -19.66 18.46 1.15
CA GLY A 135 -19.31 18.79 -0.24
C GLY A 135 -18.63 17.65 -1.02
N HIS A 136 -18.55 16.45 -0.47
CA HIS A 136 -18.03 15.29 -1.20
C HIS A 136 -19.03 14.86 -2.32
N PRO A 137 -18.57 14.56 -3.54
CA PRO A 137 -19.44 14.32 -4.70
C PRO A 137 -20.35 13.08 -4.54
N HIS A 138 -19.84 12.02 -3.92
CA HIS A 138 -20.61 10.79 -3.69
C HIS A 138 -20.13 10.07 -2.42
N LEU A 139 -20.63 10.49 -1.25
CA LEU A 139 -20.20 9.93 0.02
C LEU A 139 -21.02 8.68 0.37
N ALA A 140 -20.50 7.51 0.00
CA ALA A 140 -21.08 6.22 0.30
C ALA A 140 -20.01 5.23 0.79
N ARG A 141 -20.47 4.15 1.45
CA ARG A 141 -19.60 3.02 1.83
C ARG A 141 -18.81 2.51 0.62
N ILE A 142 -17.61 2.01 0.86
CA ILE A 142 -16.68 1.62 -0.21
C ILE A 142 -16.06 0.25 0.03
N LEU A 143 -15.82 -0.14 1.28
CA LEU A 143 -15.26 -1.45 1.64
C LEU A 143 -16.30 -2.37 2.28
N MET A 144 -17.19 -1.80 3.11
CA MET A 144 -18.21 -2.57 3.80
C MET A 144 -19.49 -2.68 2.96
N PRO A 145 -20.23 -3.80 3.08
CA PRO A 145 -21.55 -3.91 2.49
C PRO A 145 -22.45 -2.74 2.89
N ARG A 146 -23.32 -2.30 1.97
CA ARG A 146 -24.26 -1.18 2.21
C ARG A 146 -25.16 -1.40 3.42
N THR A 147 -25.50 -2.67 3.68
CA THR A 147 -26.31 -3.15 4.80
C THR A 147 -25.57 -3.21 6.12
N TRP A 148 -24.24 -3.01 6.14
CA TRP A 148 -23.42 -3.14 7.33
C TRP A 148 -23.81 -2.11 8.40
N GLU A 149 -23.87 -2.56 9.65
CA GLU A 149 -24.23 -1.73 10.79
C GLU A 149 -22.98 -1.36 11.59
N GLY A 150 -22.77 -0.06 11.80
CA GLY A 150 -21.60 0.47 12.51
C GLY A 150 -20.36 0.69 11.62
N HIS A 151 -19.23 0.86 12.29
CA HIS A 151 -17.95 1.34 11.74
C HIS A 151 -16.78 0.53 12.31
N PRO A 152 -16.18 -0.39 11.52
CA PRO A 152 -15.24 -1.41 12.04
C PRO A 152 -14.00 -0.88 12.76
N LEU A 153 -13.49 0.29 12.37
CA LEU A 153 -12.26 0.86 12.96
C LEU A 153 -12.51 1.75 14.20
N ARG A 154 -13.77 1.92 14.62
CA ARG A 154 -14.06 2.50 15.94
C ARG A 154 -13.70 1.54 17.06
N LYS A 155 -13.29 2.07 18.22
CA LYS A 155 -12.77 1.28 19.35
C LYS A 155 -13.85 0.42 20.03
N GLU A 156 -15.09 0.88 20.03
CA GLU A 156 -16.27 0.16 20.51
C GLU A 156 -16.73 -0.96 19.58
N HIS A 157 -16.34 -0.94 18.31
CA HIS A 157 -16.77 -1.97 17.37
C HIS A 157 -16.10 -3.30 17.72
N PRO A 158 -16.89 -4.40 17.82
CA PRO A 158 -16.37 -5.73 18.10
C PRO A 158 -15.22 -6.13 17.17
N ALA A 159 -14.21 -6.78 17.73
CA ALA A 159 -13.05 -7.30 17.01
C ALA A 159 -13.02 -8.83 16.97
N ARG A 160 -13.90 -9.50 17.72
CA ARG A 160 -14.00 -10.96 17.75
C ARG A 160 -15.39 -11.42 17.33
N ALA A 161 -15.44 -12.50 16.55
CA ALA A 161 -16.70 -13.19 16.29
C ALA A 161 -17.39 -13.64 17.58
N THR A 162 -16.64 -13.94 18.65
CA THR A 162 -17.17 -14.31 19.96
C THR A 162 -17.86 -13.17 20.72
N GLU A 163 -17.63 -11.91 20.33
CA GLU A 163 -18.30 -10.74 20.88
C GLU A 163 -19.65 -10.49 20.17
N MET A 164 -19.88 -11.16 19.04
CA MET A 164 -21.12 -11.10 18.28
C MET A 164 -21.97 -12.34 18.55
N GLY A 165 -23.28 -12.20 18.36
CA GLY A 165 -24.19 -13.35 18.36
C GLY A 165 -23.84 -14.36 17.24
N PRO A 166 -24.35 -15.59 17.32
CA PRO A 166 -24.12 -16.60 16.28
C PRO A 166 -24.59 -16.07 14.91
N PHE A 167 -23.70 -16.11 13.92
CA PHE A 167 -24.05 -15.70 12.56
C PHE A 167 -25.12 -16.65 12.00
N ARG A 168 -26.25 -16.07 11.59
CA ARG A 168 -27.32 -16.77 10.88
C ARG A 168 -27.75 -15.92 9.69
N LEU A 169 -27.84 -16.56 8.53
CA LEU A 169 -28.36 -15.98 7.31
C LEU A 169 -29.79 -16.48 7.15
N TRP A 170 -30.74 -15.71 7.69
CA TRP A 170 -32.17 -15.98 7.52
C TRP A 170 -32.61 -15.54 6.13
N ASP A 171 -33.67 -16.12 5.59
CA ASP A 171 -34.20 -15.79 4.25
C ASP A 171 -34.38 -14.26 4.06
N GLU A 172 -34.97 -13.56 5.04
CA GLU A 172 -35.12 -12.09 5.00
C GLU A 172 -33.79 -11.33 4.93
N LYS A 173 -32.77 -11.83 5.64
CA LYS A 173 -31.44 -11.23 5.63
C LYS A 173 -30.76 -11.49 4.29
N GLU A 174 -30.89 -12.71 3.76
CA GLU A 174 -30.38 -13.06 2.43
C GLU A 174 -31.03 -12.17 1.35
N ASP A 175 -32.35 -12.04 1.36
CA ASP A 175 -33.08 -11.19 0.42
C ASP A 175 -32.63 -9.73 0.48
N ARG A 176 -32.45 -9.18 1.69
CA ARG A 176 -31.93 -7.82 1.89
C ARG A 176 -30.51 -7.65 1.35
N GLU A 177 -29.62 -8.63 1.55
CA GLU A 177 -28.25 -8.59 0.99
C GLU A 177 -28.27 -8.71 -0.54
N GLN A 178 -29.10 -9.59 -1.10
CA GLN A 178 -29.26 -9.74 -2.56
C GLN A 178 -29.82 -8.47 -3.21
N GLU A 179 -30.82 -7.83 -2.59
CA GLU A 179 -31.36 -6.56 -3.06
C GLU A 179 -30.31 -5.45 -3.02
N ALA A 180 -29.48 -5.40 -1.97
CA ALA A 180 -28.40 -4.43 -1.85
C ALA A 180 -27.30 -4.58 -2.92
N LEU A 181 -27.14 -5.77 -3.52
CA LEU A 181 -26.22 -6.03 -4.61
C LEU A 181 -26.75 -5.57 -5.98
N LEU A 182 -28.05 -5.28 -6.10
CA LEU A 182 -28.63 -4.77 -7.34
C LEU A 182 -28.09 -3.37 -7.63
N PHE A 183 -27.59 -3.21 -8.85
CA PHE A 183 -27.09 -1.91 -9.29
C PHE A 183 -28.24 -0.98 -9.66
N LYS A 184 -28.22 0.23 -9.08
CA LYS A 184 -29.17 1.31 -9.37
C LYS A 184 -28.39 2.49 -9.97
N PRO A 185 -28.46 2.71 -11.30
CA PRO A 185 -27.72 3.77 -11.98
C PRO A 185 -27.93 5.16 -11.38
N GLU A 186 -29.16 5.43 -10.91
CA GLU A 186 -29.56 6.73 -10.36
C GLU A 186 -28.75 7.12 -9.12
N GLU A 187 -28.35 6.15 -8.30
CA GLU A 187 -27.58 6.40 -7.08
C GLU A 187 -26.16 6.88 -7.39
N TRP A 188 -25.66 6.56 -8.57
CA TRP A 188 -24.33 6.93 -9.06
C TRP A 188 -24.36 8.17 -9.97
N GLY A 189 -25.54 8.76 -10.17
CA GLY A 189 -25.72 9.89 -11.09
C GLY A 189 -25.53 9.50 -12.55
N LEU A 190 -25.66 8.21 -12.89
CA LEU A 190 -25.54 7.73 -14.27
C LEU A 190 -26.88 7.86 -14.98
N GLU A 191 -26.88 8.59 -16.10
CA GLU A 191 -28.04 8.74 -16.96
C GLU A 191 -28.31 7.46 -17.74
N ARG A 192 -29.57 7.13 -18.00
CA ARG A 192 -29.95 5.91 -18.75
C ARG A 192 -30.07 6.14 -20.25
N GLN A 193 -30.23 7.38 -20.68
CA GLN A 193 -30.48 7.77 -22.07
C GLN A 193 -29.84 9.14 -22.33
N SER A 194 -29.29 9.33 -23.53
CA SER A 194 -28.97 10.64 -24.10
C SER A 194 -30.11 11.11 -25.02
N GLU A 195 -29.98 12.28 -25.65
CA GLU A 195 -30.97 12.71 -26.66
C GLU A 195 -31.05 11.75 -27.87
N ASP A 196 -29.96 11.02 -28.16
CA ASP A 196 -29.78 10.22 -29.38
C ASP A 196 -29.59 8.71 -29.13
N SER A 197 -29.33 8.25 -27.90
CA SER A 197 -29.00 6.85 -27.59
C SER A 197 -29.48 6.35 -26.21
N ASP A 198 -29.87 5.07 -26.13
CA ASP A 198 -30.10 4.36 -24.86
C ASP A 198 -28.80 3.73 -24.38
N PHE A 199 -28.36 4.04 -23.15
CA PHE A 199 -27.14 3.46 -22.59
C PHE A 199 -27.38 2.03 -22.08
N MET A 200 -26.40 1.15 -22.33
CA MET A 200 -26.40 -0.20 -21.80
C MET A 200 -25.53 -0.28 -20.54
N PHE A 201 -26.05 -0.90 -19.48
CA PHE A 201 -25.28 -1.19 -18.28
C PHE A 201 -24.78 -2.63 -18.30
N MET A 202 -23.46 -2.81 -18.22
CA MET A 202 -22.83 -4.13 -18.18
C MET A 202 -22.09 -4.34 -16.86
N ASN A 203 -22.39 -5.45 -16.19
CA ASN A 203 -21.70 -5.86 -14.98
C ASN A 203 -20.56 -6.83 -15.32
N ILE A 204 -19.30 -6.42 -15.09
CA ILE A 204 -18.13 -7.28 -15.22
C ILE A 204 -17.68 -7.70 -13.83
N GLY A 205 -17.77 -9.00 -13.55
CA GLY A 205 -17.50 -9.57 -12.23
C GLY A 205 -18.78 -9.71 -11.38
N PRO A 206 -18.68 -10.04 -10.08
CA PRO A 206 -17.44 -10.19 -9.29
C PRO A 206 -16.62 -11.43 -9.66
N GLN A 207 -17.18 -12.37 -10.42
CA GLN A 207 -16.46 -13.55 -10.93
C GLN A 207 -16.23 -13.39 -12.43
N HIS A 208 -15.04 -12.90 -12.81
CA HIS A 208 -14.62 -12.81 -14.20
C HIS A 208 -13.12 -13.16 -14.33
N PRO A 209 -12.68 -13.94 -15.33
CA PRO A 209 -11.27 -14.31 -15.46
C PRO A 209 -10.33 -13.11 -15.60
N GLY A 210 -10.74 -12.08 -16.35
CA GLY A 210 -9.93 -10.88 -16.60
C GLY A 210 -9.88 -9.88 -15.45
N THR A 211 -10.58 -10.10 -14.34
CA THR A 211 -10.48 -9.24 -13.15
C THR A 211 -9.47 -9.76 -12.12
N HIS A 212 -8.89 -10.95 -12.35
CA HIS A 212 -7.91 -11.61 -11.47
C HIS A 212 -8.34 -11.66 -10.00
N GLY A 213 -9.61 -11.99 -9.80
CA GLY A 213 -10.24 -12.20 -8.51
C GLY A 213 -11.61 -11.51 -8.40
N VAL A 214 -12.02 -11.26 -7.16
CA VAL A 214 -13.33 -10.72 -6.77
C VAL A 214 -13.39 -9.19 -6.92
N LEU A 215 -13.53 -8.70 -8.14
CA LEU A 215 -13.73 -7.28 -8.46
C LEU A 215 -14.97 -7.13 -9.31
N ARG A 216 -15.83 -6.19 -8.98
CA ARG A 216 -17.01 -5.87 -9.77
C ARG A 216 -16.84 -4.49 -10.39
N ILE A 217 -16.98 -4.40 -11.71
CA ILE A 217 -16.93 -3.14 -12.44
C ILE A 217 -18.22 -3.02 -13.23
N ILE A 218 -18.92 -1.92 -13.03
CA ILE A 218 -20.18 -1.65 -13.70
C ILE A 218 -19.91 -0.61 -14.76
N LEU A 219 -20.11 -0.99 -16.02
CA LEU A 219 -19.85 -0.14 -17.18
C LEU A 219 -21.15 0.46 -17.68
N GLN A 220 -21.11 1.75 -17.98
CA GLN A 220 -22.08 2.42 -18.83
C GLN A 220 -21.52 2.47 -20.24
N LEU A 221 -22.23 1.90 -21.20
CA LEU A 221 -21.80 1.74 -22.59
C LEU A 221 -22.72 2.49 -23.54
N ASP A 222 -22.12 3.16 -24.52
CA ASP A 222 -22.79 3.63 -25.74
C ASP A 222 -22.26 2.78 -26.91
N GLY A 223 -23.06 1.79 -27.33
CA GLY A 223 -22.59 0.76 -28.26
C GLY A 223 -21.43 -0.04 -27.68
N GLU A 224 -20.23 0.14 -28.24
CA GLU A 224 -18.98 -0.51 -27.80
C GLU A 224 -18.12 0.36 -26.87
N ASP A 225 -18.39 1.66 -26.81
CA ASP A 225 -17.57 2.65 -26.12
C ASP A 225 -18.01 2.82 -24.66
N ILE A 226 -17.04 2.89 -23.77
CA ILE A 226 -17.25 3.11 -22.33
C ILE A 226 -17.46 4.61 -22.08
N VAL A 227 -18.67 4.96 -21.61
CA VAL A 227 -19.04 6.31 -21.20
C VAL A 227 -18.60 6.57 -19.75
N ASP A 228 -18.84 5.60 -18.86
CA ASP A 228 -18.36 5.66 -17.49
C ASP A 228 -18.18 4.25 -16.89
N ALA A 229 -17.43 4.18 -15.80
CA ALA A 229 -17.19 2.94 -15.08
C ALA A 229 -17.29 3.14 -13.56
N VAL A 230 -17.85 2.17 -12.87
CA VAL A 230 -17.96 2.15 -11.41
C VAL A 230 -17.30 0.89 -10.88
N PRO A 231 -16.04 0.97 -10.40
CA PRO A 231 -15.40 -0.12 -9.67
C PRO A 231 -15.97 -0.22 -8.25
N GLU A 232 -16.54 -1.39 -7.93
CA GLU A 232 -16.97 -1.79 -6.59
C GLU A 232 -15.94 -2.75 -6.00
N ILE A 233 -15.40 -2.37 -4.84
CA ILE A 233 -14.34 -3.07 -4.09
C ILE A 233 -14.88 -3.49 -2.71
N GLY A 234 -14.03 -4.10 -1.87
CA GLY A 234 -14.42 -4.53 -0.52
C GLY A 234 -14.79 -6.01 -0.39
N PHE A 235 -14.94 -6.73 -1.49
CA PHE A 235 -15.25 -8.18 -1.48
C PHE A 235 -14.18 -9.04 -0.78
N HIS A 236 -12.93 -8.55 -0.72
CA HIS A 236 -11.81 -9.20 -0.03
C HIS A 236 -11.37 -8.41 1.21
N HIS A 237 -12.22 -7.53 1.76
CA HIS A 237 -11.89 -6.81 2.99
C HIS A 237 -11.87 -7.78 4.18
N ARG A 238 -10.72 -7.85 4.87
CA ARG A 238 -10.50 -8.79 5.99
C ARG A 238 -10.26 -8.06 7.31
N GLY A 239 -10.38 -6.74 7.32
CA GLY A 239 -10.13 -5.92 8.49
C GLY A 239 -8.69 -6.02 8.98
N ALA A 240 -7.71 -6.07 8.06
CA ALA A 240 -6.30 -6.27 8.41
C ALA A 240 -5.79 -5.20 9.40
N GLU A 241 -6.30 -3.97 9.28
CA GLU A 241 -5.95 -2.87 10.17
C GLU A 241 -6.52 -3.05 11.59
N LYS A 242 -7.79 -3.48 11.70
CA LYS A 242 -8.43 -3.79 12.99
C LYS A 242 -7.76 -4.97 13.68
N MET A 243 -7.34 -5.98 12.90
CA MET A 243 -6.55 -7.09 13.43
C MET A 243 -5.18 -6.63 13.94
N GLY A 244 -4.58 -5.62 13.30
CA GLY A 244 -3.37 -4.96 13.77
C GLY A 244 -3.50 -4.43 15.18
N GLU A 245 -4.58 -3.69 15.47
CA GLU A 245 -4.81 -3.09 16.81
C GLU A 245 -4.98 -4.11 17.93
N ARG A 246 -5.33 -5.35 17.57
CA ARG A 246 -5.57 -6.45 18.53
C ARG A 246 -4.33 -7.33 18.74
N GLN A 247 -3.60 -7.62 17.67
CA GLN A 247 -2.45 -8.52 17.73
C GLN A 247 -1.26 -7.82 18.38
N SER A 248 -0.36 -8.59 19.01
CA SER A 248 0.88 -8.00 19.47
C SER A 248 1.72 -7.56 18.26
N TRP A 249 2.65 -6.63 18.47
CA TRP A 249 3.55 -6.16 17.40
C TRP A 249 4.23 -7.32 16.66
N HIS A 250 4.56 -8.40 17.38
CA HIS A 250 5.20 -9.56 16.78
C HIS A 250 4.22 -10.51 16.08
N THR A 251 3.05 -10.78 16.68
CA THR A 251 2.08 -11.74 16.11
C THR A 251 1.32 -11.18 14.93
N TYR A 252 1.39 -9.87 14.69
CA TYR A 252 0.79 -9.22 13.53
C TYR A 252 1.59 -9.41 12.22
N ILE A 253 2.90 -9.66 12.29
CA ILE A 253 3.78 -9.78 11.11
C ILE A 253 3.21 -10.70 10.00
N PRO A 254 2.67 -11.90 10.27
CA PRO A 254 2.11 -12.77 9.23
C PRO A 254 0.92 -12.19 8.46
N TYR A 255 0.19 -11.21 9.03
CA TYR A 255 -0.89 -10.53 8.32
C TYR A 255 -0.35 -9.61 7.23
N THR A 256 0.80 -8.96 7.49
CA THR A 256 1.40 -8.05 6.52
C THR A 256 1.85 -8.78 5.25
N ASP A 257 2.37 -10.01 5.34
CA ASP A 257 2.67 -10.90 4.20
C ASP A 257 1.45 -11.22 3.32
N ARG A 258 0.23 -11.04 3.85
CA ARG A 258 -1.02 -11.40 3.19
C ARG A 258 -1.78 -10.20 2.63
N VAL A 259 -1.31 -8.98 2.89
CA VAL A 259 -1.88 -7.76 2.28
C VAL A 259 -1.64 -7.79 0.78
N ASP A 260 -0.37 -7.83 0.35
CA ASP A 260 -0.01 -8.27 -1.00
C ASP A 260 0.64 -9.66 -0.94
N TYR A 261 -0.16 -10.67 -1.28
CA TYR A 261 0.28 -12.07 -1.27
C TYR A 261 1.26 -12.42 -2.40
N LEU A 262 1.50 -11.52 -3.36
CA LEU A 262 2.55 -11.66 -4.38
C LEU A 262 3.87 -11.02 -3.92
N GLY A 263 3.79 -9.90 -3.19
CA GLY A 263 4.94 -9.13 -2.71
C GLY A 263 5.65 -9.72 -1.49
N GLY A 264 5.07 -10.72 -0.82
CA GLY A 264 5.66 -11.45 0.30
C GLY A 264 6.31 -10.53 1.34
N VAL A 265 7.64 -10.63 1.49
CA VAL A 265 8.43 -9.90 2.51
C VAL A 265 8.43 -8.37 2.36
N MET A 266 8.00 -7.82 1.22
CA MET A 266 7.99 -6.37 1.04
C MET A 266 7.06 -5.68 2.04
N ASN A 267 5.85 -6.20 2.24
CA ASN A 267 4.92 -5.66 3.23
C ASN A 267 5.46 -5.78 4.66
N ASN A 268 6.11 -6.91 4.99
CA ASN A 268 6.80 -7.07 6.26
C ASN A 268 7.83 -5.94 6.46
N LEU A 269 8.62 -5.64 5.42
CA LEU A 269 9.68 -4.63 5.52
C LEU A 269 9.10 -3.25 5.86
N ALA A 270 8.02 -2.83 5.18
CA ALA A 270 7.38 -1.54 5.45
C ALA A 270 6.90 -1.43 6.91
N TYR A 271 6.25 -2.48 7.41
CA TYR A 271 5.80 -2.57 8.80
C TYR A 271 6.97 -2.56 9.78
N LEU A 272 7.97 -3.41 9.58
CA LEU A 272 9.11 -3.56 10.47
C LEU A 272 9.95 -2.29 10.55
N LEU A 273 10.17 -1.59 9.44
CA LEU A 273 10.89 -0.31 9.46
C LEU A 273 10.16 0.75 10.30
N ALA A 274 8.82 0.76 10.28
CA ALA A 274 8.04 1.66 11.13
C ALA A 274 8.13 1.27 12.63
N VAL A 275 8.05 -0.03 12.94
CA VAL A 275 8.20 -0.54 14.32
C VAL A 275 9.61 -0.30 14.86
N GLU A 276 10.64 -0.56 14.06
CA GLU A 276 12.05 -0.37 14.42
C GLU A 276 12.35 1.11 14.70
N LYS A 277 11.76 2.04 13.93
CA LYS A 277 11.82 3.48 14.22
C LYS A 277 11.12 3.87 15.52
N LEU A 278 9.94 3.30 15.81
CA LEU A 278 9.25 3.54 17.09
C LEU A 278 10.09 3.07 18.29
N ALA A 279 10.71 1.89 18.14
CA ALA A 279 11.51 1.25 19.17
C ALA A 279 12.93 1.82 19.31
N GLY A 280 13.43 2.57 18.31
CA GLY A 280 14.82 3.04 18.28
C GLY A 280 15.83 1.92 18.01
N ILE A 281 15.43 0.88 17.27
CA ILE A 281 16.29 -0.28 16.98
C ILE A 281 17.13 0.00 15.73
N GLU A 282 18.45 -0.10 15.86
CA GLU A 282 19.36 -0.11 14.72
C GLU A 282 19.68 -1.55 14.30
N VAL A 283 19.42 -1.85 13.03
CA VAL A 283 19.56 -3.19 12.47
C VAL A 283 20.97 -3.37 11.86
N PRO A 284 21.64 -4.53 12.05
CA PRO A 284 22.97 -4.78 11.48
C PRO A 284 23.02 -4.68 9.95
N GLU A 285 24.16 -4.29 9.39
CA GLU A 285 24.37 -4.17 7.93
C GLU A 285 24.08 -5.48 7.17
N ARG A 286 24.50 -6.62 7.73
CA ARG A 286 24.20 -7.93 7.15
C ARG A 286 22.70 -8.16 6.97
N VAL A 287 21.90 -7.78 7.97
CA VAL A 287 20.43 -7.92 7.90
C VAL A 287 19.85 -6.99 6.84
N LYS A 288 20.33 -5.74 6.74
CA LYS A 288 19.89 -4.79 5.71
C LYS A 288 20.09 -5.37 4.30
N VAL A 289 21.28 -5.91 4.01
CA VAL A 289 21.58 -6.54 2.71
C VAL A 289 20.74 -7.79 2.44
N ILE A 290 20.55 -8.65 3.44
CA ILE A 290 19.68 -9.83 3.29
C ILE A 290 18.22 -9.41 3.00
N ARG A 291 17.73 -8.38 3.71
CA ARG A 291 16.38 -7.86 3.49
C ARG A 291 16.20 -7.34 2.06
N VAL A 292 17.17 -6.58 1.56
CA VAL A 292 17.18 -6.09 0.17
C VAL A 292 17.16 -7.25 -0.83
N MET A 293 18.07 -8.22 -0.67
CA MET A 293 18.15 -9.40 -1.57
C MET A 293 16.80 -10.14 -1.64
N MET A 294 16.19 -10.42 -0.49
CA MET A 294 14.91 -11.12 -0.45
C MET A 294 13.76 -10.28 -1.03
N CYS A 295 13.76 -8.96 -0.80
CA CYS A 295 12.78 -8.07 -1.44
C CYS A 295 12.88 -8.12 -2.95
N GLU A 296 14.09 -8.07 -3.52
CA GLU A 296 14.27 -8.10 -4.98
C GLU A 296 13.93 -9.48 -5.59
N PHE A 297 14.10 -10.58 -4.86
CA PHE A 297 13.54 -11.88 -5.28
C PHE A 297 12.01 -11.87 -5.34
N PHE A 298 11.34 -11.33 -4.32
CA PHE A 298 9.89 -11.16 -4.35
C PHE A 298 9.44 -10.14 -5.40
N ARG A 299 10.30 -9.17 -5.77
CA ARG A 299 10.03 -8.24 -6.87
C ARG A 299 9.90 -8.98 -8.18
N ILE A 300 10.90 -9.81 -8.50
CA ILE A 300 10.89 -10.67 -9.68
C ILE A 300 9.69 -11.64 -9.63
N ALA A 301 9.44 -12.29 -8.49
CA ALA A 301 8.34 -13.25 -8.35
C ALA A 301 6.96 -12.61 -8.58
N SER A 302 6.76 -11.38 -8.12
CA SER A 302 5.52 -10.62 -8.34
C SER A 302 5.38 -10.22 -9.81
N HIS A 303 6.43 -9.65 -10.41
CA HIS A 303 6.39 -9.22 -11.81
C HIS A 303 6.22 -10.39 -12.79
N LEU A 304 6.71 -11.59 -12.47
CA LEU A 304 6.50 -12.79 -13.29
C LEU A 304 5.04 -13.23 -13.34
N VAL A 305 4.31 -13.17 -12.21
CA VAL A 305 2.87 -13.46 -12.20
C VAL A 305 2.15 -12.42 -13.03
N TRP A 306 2.37 -11.14 -12.71
CA TRP A 306 1.75 -10.01 -13.39
C TRP A 306 1.98 -10.05 -14.90
N TYR A 307 3.21 -10.29 -15.34
CA TYR A 307 3.53 -10.29 -16.77
C TYR A 307 2.90 -11.48 -17.50
N GLY A 308 2.83 -12.63 -16.84
CA GLY A 308 2.17 -13.82 -17.38
C GLY A 308 0.66 -13.64 -17.50
N THR A 309 0.02 -13.11 -16.46
CA THR A 309 -1.43 -12.85 -16.47
C THR A 309 -1.79 -11.71 -17.43
N PHE A 310 -0.98 -10.67 -17.51
CA PHE A 310 -1.21 -9.57 -18.44
C PHE A 310 -1.14 -10.03 -19.91
N ALA A 311 -0.17 -10.89 -20.25
CA ALA A 311 -0.11 -11.50 -21.57
C ALA A 311 -1.35 -12.39 -21.84
N GLN A 312 -1.82 -13.13 -20.83
CA GLN A 312 -3.02 -13.96 -20.91
C GLN A 312 -4.28 -13.13 -21.17
N ASP A 313 -4.45 -11.98 -20.50
CA ASP A 313 -5.62 -11.10 -20.68
C ASP A 313 -5.74 -10.55 -22.10
N LEU A 314 -4.60 -10.41 -22.78
CA LEU A 314 -4.51 -9.99 -24.17
C LEU A 314 -4.62 -11.16 -25.17
N GLY A 315 -4.81 -12.38 -24.68
CA GLY A 315 -5.04 -13.60 -25.46
C GLY A 315 -3.82 -14.51 -25.62
N GLN A 316 -2.66 -14.17 -25.04
CA GLN A 316 -1.47 -15.03 -25.09
C GLN A 316 -1.43 -15.99 -23.89
N LEU A 317 -1.93 -17.21 -24.07
CA LEU A 317 -2.06 -18.18 -22.97
C LEU A 317 -0.73 -18.85 -22.58
N SER A 318 0.16 -19.19 -23.53
CA SER A 318 1.38 -19.95 -23.23
C SER A 318 2.38 -19.26 -22.27
N PRO A 319 2.64 -17.93 -22.36
CA PRO A 319 3.59 -17.24 -21.49
C PRO A 319 3.35 -17.44 -19.99
N VAL A 320 2.08 -17.54 -19.55
CA VAL A 320 1.75 -17.70 -18.12
C VAL A 320 2.39 -18.95 -17.54
N PHE A 321 2.39 -20.07 -18.26
CA PHE A 321 2.96 -21.34 -17.77
C PHE A 321 4.48 -21.27 -17.64
N TYR A 322 5.15 -20.60 -18.58
CA TYR A 322 6.60 -20.45 -18.54
C TYR A 322 7.02 -19.55 -17.38
N MET A 323 6.35 -18.41 -17.20
CA MET A 323 6.65 -17.48 -16.12
C MET A 323 6.33 -18.06 -14.74
N PHE A 324 5.31 -18.91 -14.62
CA PHE A 324 5.03 -19.65 -13.37
C PHE A 324 6.12 -20.70 -13.08
N SER A 325 6.65 -21.37 -14.11
CA SER A 325 7.79 -22.29 -13.94
C SER A 325 9.05 -21.56 -13.48
N ASP A 326 9.32 -20.36 -14.02
CA ASP A 326 10.45 -19.56 -13.57
C ASP A 326 10.24 -18.95 -12.18
N ARG A 327 9.01 -18.58 -11.84
CA ARG A 327 8.63 -18.18 -10.48
C ARG A 327 8.87 -19.30 -9.47
N GLU A 328 8.65 -20.56 -9.86
CA GLU A 328 8.94 -21.69 -8.99
C GLU A 328 10.44 -21.79 -8.64
N LYS A 329 11.32 -21.46 -9.57
CA LYS A 329 12.77 -21.40 -9.30
C LYS A 329 13.13 -20.31 -8.30
N VAL A 330 12.43 -19.16 -8.35
CA VAL A 330 12.56 -18.14 -7.30
C VAL A 330 12.12 -18.71 -5.95
N PHE A 331 10.99 -19.43 -5.91
CA PHE A 331 10.51 -20.05 -4.68
C PHE A 331 11.42 -21.14 -4.12
N GLN A 332 12.17 -21.87 -4.95
CA GLN A 332 13.18 -22.80 -4.45
C GLN A 332 14.26 -22.09 -3.63
N VAL A 333 14.70 -20.91 -4.06
CA VAL A 333 15.64 -20.08 -3.30
C VAL A 333 14.99 -19.56 -2.01
N VAL A 334 13.78 -19.01 -2.11
CA VAL A 334 13.06 -18.46 -0.96
C VAL A 334 12.75 -19.53 0.08
N GLU A 335 12.31 -20.72 -0.35
CA GLU A 335 12.03 -21.85 0.53
C GLU A 335 13.30 -22.35 1.21
N ALA A 336 14.41 -22.47 0.48
CA ALA A 336 15.68 -22.87 1.08
C ALA A 336 16.15 -21.91 2.16
N VAL A 337 15.92 -20.60 1.98
CA VAL A 337 16.29 -19.58 2.96
C VAL A 337 15.30 -19.52 4.12
N CYS A 338 14.00 -19.50 3.84
CA CYS A 338 12.98 -19.13 4.82
C CYS A 338 12.15 -20.31 5.36
N GLY A 339 12.15 -21.45 4.68
CA GLY A 339 11.27 -22.59 4.94
C GLY A 339 9.82 -22.40 4.47
N GLY A 340 9.45 -21.23 3.96
CA GLY A 340 8.13 -20.93 3.40
C GLY A 340 8.23 -20.36 1.99
N ARG A 341 7.27 -20.70 1.11
CA ARG A 341 7.29 -20.30 -0.31
C ARG A 341 6.68 -18.91 -0.54
N MET A 342 5.41 -18.72 -0.20
CA MET A 342 4.68 -17.46 -0.46
C MET A 342 4.66 -16.51 0.74
N HIS A 343 4.49 -17.03 1.95
CA HIS A 343 4.40 -16.25 3.20
C HIS A 343 5.51 -16.69 4.15
N PRO A 344 6.75 -16.23 3.92
CA PRO A 344 7.92 -16.73 4.63
C PRO A 344 7.97 -16.28 6.10
N ASN A 345 7.34 -15.15 6.47
CA ASN A 345 7.36 -14.60 7.84
C ASN A 345 8.78 -14.64 8.46
N TRP A 346 9.77 -14.27 7.66
CA TRP A 346 11.19 -14.44 8.00
C TRP A 346 11.78 -13.19 8.63
N PHE A 347 11.34 -12.01 8.19
CA PHE A 347 11.78 -10.76 8.78
C PHE A 347 11.12 -10.59 10.15
N ARG A 348 11.92 -10.19 11.14
CA ARG A 348 11.50 -10.04 12.53
C ARG A 348 11.85 -8.65 13.03
N ILE A 349 11.24 -8.25 14.15
CA ILE A 349 11.53 -6.95 14.79
C ILE A 349 13.00 -6.96 15.23
N GLY A 350 13.79 -6.06 14.63
CA GLY A 350 15.22 -5.95 14.90
C GLY A 350 16.10 -6.96 14.18
N GLY A 351 15.60 -7.70 13.18
CA GLY A 351 16.44 -8.69 12.50
C GLY A 351 15.72 -9.65 11.56
N LEU A 352 16.27 -10.87 11.53
CA LEU A 352 15.74 -12.04 10.82
C LEU A 352 15.39 -13.15 11.83
N SER A 353 14.57 -14.11 11.40
CA SER A 353 14.26 -15.30 12.19
C SER A 353 15.51 -16.17 12.42
N GLN A 354 16.23 -16.46 11.33
CA GLN A 354 17.51 -17.17 11.30
C GLN A 354 18.43 -16.54 10.24
N ASP A 355 19.71 -16.91 10.26
CA ASP A 355 20.68 -16.50 9.23
C ASP A 355 20.49 -17.32 7.93
N LEU A 356 21.17 -16.89 6.86
CA LEU A 356 21.19 -17.60 5.58
C LEU A 356 21.75 -19.03 5.74
N PRO A 357 21.18 -20.03 5.04
CA PRO A 357 21.64 -21.41 5.10
C PRO A 357 23.02 -21.56 4.45
N LYS A 358 23.78 -22.60 4.84
CA LYS A 358 25.08 -22.90 4.22
C LYS A 358 24.88 -23.26 2.74
N GLY A 359 25.66 -22.64 1.85
CA GLY A 359 25.57 -22.87 0.40
C GLY A 359 24.47 -22.07 -0.31
N TRP A 360 23.89 -21.07 0.36
CA TRP A 360 22.95 -20.13 -0.26
C TRP A 360 23.55 -19.43 -1.49
N GLU A 361 24.87 -19.19 -1.52
CA GLU A 361 25.54 -18.51 -2.64
C GLU A 361 25.33 -19.27 -3.96
N THR A 362 25.48 -20.60 -3.93
CA THR A 362 25.34 -21.46 -5.10
C THR A 362 23.91 -21.43 -5.66
N LEU A 363 22.91 -21.39 -4.78
CA LEU A 363 21.50 -21.31 -5.19
C LEU A 363 21.22 -19.97 -5.89
N VAL A 364 21.66 -18.86 -5.29
CA VAL A 364 21.49 -17.52 -5.87
C VAL A 364 22.24 -17.41 -7.19
N GLN A 365 23.50 -17.85 -7.25
CA GLN A 365 24.30 -17.82 -8.48
C GLN A 365 23.63 -18.62 -9.61
N SER A 366 23.12 -19.82 -9.31
CA SER A 366 22.45 -20.66 -10.31
C SER A 366 21.21 -19.98 -10.93
N PHE A 367 20.48 -19.19 -10.14
CA PHE A 367 19.35 -18.42 -10.62
C PHE A 367 19.79 -17.24 -11.47
N LEU A 368 20.82 -16.50 -11.04
CA LEU A 368 21.42 -15.38 -11.77
C LEU A 368 21.97 -15.81 -13.15
N ASP A 369 22.51 -17.02 -13.27
CA ASP A 369 23.02 -17.55 -14.56
C ASP A 369 21.90 -18.00 -15.51
N TYR A 370 20.76 -18.40 -14.96
CA TYR A 370 19.61 -18.96 -15.68
C TYR A 370 18.66 -17.88 -16.20
N PHE A 371 18.21 -16.99 -15.32
CA PHE A 371 17.05 -16.12 -15.57
C PHE A 371 17.25 -15.03 -16.65
N PRO A 372 18.44 -14.40 -16.82
CA PRO A 372 18.66 -13.42 -17.88
C PRO A 372 18.43 -13.97 -19.30
N LYS A 373 18.68 -15.27 -19.51
CA LYS A 373 18.42 -15.92 -20.81
C LYS A 373 16.92 -16.05 -21.05
N ARG A 374 16.15 -16.42 -20.02
CA ARG A 374 14.69 -16.49 -20.08
C ARG A 374 14.02 -15.14 -20.31
N LEU A 375 14.50 -14.07 -19.67
CA LEU A 375 13.99 -12.72 -19.93
C LEU A 375 14.12 -12.32 -21.40
N LYS A 376 15.23 -12.67 -22.07
CA LYS A 376 15.40 -12.42 -23.51
C LYS A 376 14.39 -13.20 -24.37
N GLU A 377 14.04 -14.42 -23.97
CA GLU A 377 12.98 -15.20 -24.63
C GLU A 377 11.62 -14.55 -24.44
N TYR A 378 11.31 -14.06 -23.23
CA TYR A 378 10.06 -13.33 -22.96
C TYR A 378 9.95 -12.02 -23.72
N ASP A 379 11.07 -11.30 -23.90
CA ASP A 379 11.09 -10.10 -24.76
C ASP A 379 10.71 -10.44 -26.20
N ALA A 380 11.24 -11.54 -26.73
CA ALA A 380 10.95 -11.96 -28.11
C ALA A 380 9.50 -12.43 -28.27
N MET A 381 8.97 -13.16 -27.29
CA MET A 381 7.65 -13.80 -27.36
C MET A 381 6.49 -12.83 -27.08
N VAL A 382 6.63 -11.97 -26.07
CA VAL A 382 5.55 -11.09 -25.57
C VAL A 382 5.84 -9.64 -25.94
N LEU A 383 6.91 -9.05 -25.40
CA LEU A 383 7.15 -7.61 -25.52
C LEU A 383 7.31 -7.14 -26.97
N LYS A 384 8.03 -7.90 -27.80
CA LYS A 384 8.26 -7.57 -29.22
C LYS A 384 7.11 -7.98 -30.13
N ASN A 385 6.13 -8.73 -29.62
CA ASN A 385 5.00 -9.23 -30.39
C ASN A 385 4.15 -8.07 -30.94
N SER A 386 3.73 -8.18 -32.20
CA SER A 386 2.94 -7.15 -32.88
C SER A 386 1.54 -7.00 -32.30
N LEU A 387 0.87 -8.10 -31.93
CA LEU A 387 -0.46 -8.08 -31.32
C LEU A 387 -0.42 -7.48 -29.93
N PHE A 388 0.57 -7.86 -29.11
CA PHE A 388 0.75 -7.27 -27.78
C PHE A 388 0.93 -5.76 -27.88
N LYS A 389 1.79 -5.28 -28.78
CA LYS A 389 1.96 -3.84 -29.05
C LYS A 389 0.69 -3.17 -29.53
N ALA A 390 -0.04 -3.79 -30.48
CA ALA A 390 -1.28 -3.24 -31.01
C ALA A 390 -2.37 -3.06 -29.94
N ARG A 391 -2.37 -3.91 -28.91
CA ARG A 391 -3.35 -3.90 -27.81
C ARG A 391 -2.90 -3.17 -26.56
N THR A 392 -1.73 -2.53 -26.56
CA THR A 392 -1.18 -1.86 -25.37
C THR A 392 -0.61 -0.49 -25.66
N LYS A 393 -0.06 -0.29 -26.86
CA LYS A 393 0.49 0.99 -27.27
C LYS A 393 -0.64 1.98 -27.53
N GLY A 394 -0.60 3.11 -26.85
CA GLY A 394 -1.61 4.15 -26.95
C GLY A 394 -2.93 3.86 -26.23
N ILE A 395 -2.97 2.84 -25.36
CA ILE A 395 -4.17 2.47 -24.59
C ILE A 395 -3.96 2.81 -23.12
N GLY A 396 -4.99 3.39 -22.48
CA GLY A 396 -4.96 3.77 -21.07
C GLY A 396 -3.86 4.79 -20.77
N ILE A 397 -3.74 5.81 -21.64
CA ILE A 397 -2.78 6.91 -21.51
C ILE A 397 -3.21 7.82 -20.36
N PHE A 398 -2.25 8.23 -19.54
CA PHE A 398 -2.40 9.36 -18.64
C PHE A 398 -1.07 10.11 -18.47
N THR A 399 -1.16 11.40 -18.20
CA THR A 399 0.00 12.29 -18.02
C THR A 399 0.60 12.17 -16.62
N LEU A 400 1.81 12.70 -16.45
CA LEU A 400 2.47 12.75 -15.14
C LEU A 400 1.66 13.56 -14.11
N GLU A 401 1.05 14.67 -14.54
CA GLU A 401 0.25 15.54 -13.67
C GLU A 401 -1.02 14.81 -13.20
N GLU A 402 -1.72 14.14 -14.12
CA GLU A 402 -2.87 13.30 -13.80
C GLU A 402 -2.47 12.15 -12.86
N ALA A 403 -1.36 11.46 -13.11
CA ALA A 403 -0.87 10.39 -12.24
C ALA A 403 -0.65 10.89 -10.80
N ILE A 404 -0.06 12.08 -10.64
CA ILE A 404 0.17 12.70 -9.32
C ILE A 404 -1.16 13.09 -8.67
N GLU A 405 -2.08 13.68 -9.42
CA GLU A 405 -3.40 14.13 -8.93
C GLU A 405 -4.28 12.95 -8.47
N TRP A 406 -4.18 11.82 -9.17
CA TRP A 406 -4.90 10.58 -8.84
C TRP A 406 -4.17 9.66 -7.85
N GLY A 407 -3.01 10.07 -7.31
CA GLY A 407 -2.33 9.29 -6.26
C GLY A 407 -1.56 8.07 -6.77
N VAL A 408 -1.30 8.00 -8.08
CA VAL A 408 -0.59 6.90 -8.73
C VAL A 408 0.89 6.92 -8.33
N THR A 409 1.46 5.73 -8.13
CA THR A 409 2.84 5.54 -7.65
C THR A 409 3.48 4.33 -8.33
N GLY A 410 4.80 4.20 -8.22
CA GLY A 410 5.52 3.03 -8.72
C GLY A 410 5.74 3.03 -10.23
N ALA A 411 5.72 1.83 -10.81
CA ALA A 411 5.92 1.63 -12.24
C ALA A 411 4.90 2.41 -13.09
N ASN A 412 3.68 2.58 -12.59
CA ASN A 412 2.63 3.36 -13.26
C ASN A 412 2.99 4.86 -13.37
N LEU A 413 3.65 5.43 -12.35
CA LEU A 413 4.15 6.82 -12.39
C LEU A 413 5.40 6.95 -13.26
N ARG A 414 6.31 5.96 -13.18
CA ARG A 414 7.55 5.91 -13.99
C ARG A 414 7.26 5.75 -15.48
N ALA A 415 6.16 5.09 -15.86
CA ALA A 415 5.72 4.97 -17.25
C ALA A 415 5.39 6.33 -17.91
N CYS A 416 5.04 7.35 -17.12
CA CYS A 416 4.79 8.71 -17.57
C CYS A 416 6.07 9.58 -17.63
N GLY A 417 7.26 8.98 -17.49
CA GLY A 417 8.54 9.69 -17.57
C GLY A 417 9.06 10.26 -16.24
N SER A 418 8.47 9.89 -15.10
CA SER A 418 8.98 10.28 -13.78
C SER A 418 10.20 9.45 -13.39
N ASP A 419 11.30 10.08 -12.97
CA ASP A 419 12.49 9.43 -12.41
C ASP A 419 12.37 9.14 -10.91
N TRP A 420 11.13 9.04 -10.41
CA TRP A 420 10.86 8.86 -8.99
C TRP A 420 10.86 7.39 -8.57
N ASP A 421 11.71 7.06 -7.59
CA ASP A 421 11.75 5.77 -6.90
C ASP A 421 12.21 6.00 -5.45
N PHE A 422 11.46 5.48 -4.48
CA PHE A 422 11.81 5.65 -3.06
C PHE A 422 13.19 5.05 -2.74
N ARG A 423 13.61 3.96 -3.40
CA ARG A 423 14.91 3.29 -3.15
C ARG A 423 16.11 4.18 -3.48
N LYS A 424 15.98 5.13 -4.42
CA LYS A 424 17.05 6.09 -4.77
C LYS A 424 16.84 7.46 -4.15
N LYS A 425 15.64 8.03 -4.25
CA LYS A 425 15.37 9.40 -3.81
C LYS A 425 15.22 9.51 -2.29
N ARG A 426 14.78 8.45 -1.61
CA ARG A 426 14.64 8.35 -0.14
C ARG A 426 15.05 6.96 0.36
N PRO A 427 16.33 6.61 0.20
CA PRO A 427 16.79 5.26 0.44
C PRO A 427 16.50 4.81 1.87
N TYR A 428 16.25 3.50 2.01
CA TYR A 428 15.98 2.82 3.27
C TYR A 428 16.71 1.48 3.26
N SER A 429 16.97 0.90 4.43
CA SER A 429 17.54 -0.45 4.55
C SER A 429 18.82 -0.69 3.70
N GLY A 430 19.62 0.36 3.44
CA GLY A 430 20.87 0.25 2.70
C GLY A 430 20.76 0.28 1.16
N TYR A 431 19.60 0.60 0.57
CA TYR A 431 19.45 0.73 -0.89
C TYR A 431 20.42 1.77 -1.51
N GLU A 432 20.90 2.74 -0.74
CA GLU A 432 21.88 3.75 -1.17
C GLU A 432 23.23 3.18 -1.61
N PHE A 433 23.59 1.97 -1.17
CA PHE A 433 24.87 1.32 -1.50
C PHE A 433 24.81 0.47 -2.77
N PHE A 434 23.62 0.31 -3.38
CA PHE A 434 23.43 -0.50 -4.57
C PHE A 434 23.33 0.36 -5.84
N ASP A 435 24.03 -0.10 -6.87
CA ASP A 435 24.04 0.53 -8.18
C ASP A 435 22.99 -0.10 -9.10
N PHE A 436 22.03 0.70 -9.53
CA PHE A 436 20.92 0.31 -10.39
C PHE A 436 20.29 1.56 -10.99
N ASP A 437 19.64 1.38 -12.13
CA ASP A 437 18.99 2.45 -12.87
C ASP A 437 17.48 2.44 -12.63
N ILE A 438 16.84 3.62 -12.66
CA ILE A 438 15.39 3.74 -12.53
C ILE A 438 14.80 3.68 -13.95
N PRO A 439 14.07 2.62 -14.33
CA PRO A 439 13.47 2.54 -15.65
C PRO A 439 12.29 3.51 -15.76
N THR A 440 12.23 4.24 -16.87
CA THR A 440 11.18 5.22 -17.16
C THR A 440 10.57 4.98 -18.55
N GLY A 441 9.28 5.27 -18.67
CA GLY A 441 8.55 5.34 -19.93
C GLY A 441 8.46 6.78 -20.45
N GLN A 442 7.67 7.02 -21.49
CA GLN A 442 7.49 8.38 -22.04
C GLN A 442 6.02 8.75 -22.25
N ASN A 443 5.20 7.77 -22.64
CA ASN A 443 3.84 8.01 -23.12
C ASN A 443 2.77 7.76 -22.05
N GLY A 444 3.10 7.07 -20.95
CA GLY A 444 2.13 6.71 -19.92
C GLY A 444 1.07 5.71 -20.38
N ASP A 445 1.35 4.91 -21.42
CA ASP A 445 0.44 3.88 -21.93
C ASP A 445 0.67 2.51 -21.28
N CYS A 446 -0.19 1.53 -21.59
CA CYS A 446 -0.07 0.17 -21.07
C CYS A 446 1.24 -0.50 -21.47
N TYR A 447 1.79 -0.18 -22.65
CA TYR A 447 3.02 -0.76 -23.15
C TYR A 447 4.25 -0.25 -22.37
N ASP A 448 4.33 1.05 -22.12
CA ASP A 448 5.40 1.67 -21.32
C ASP A 448 5.38 1.15 -19.87
N ARG A 449 4.18 0.97 -19.29
CA ARG A 449 4.02 0.30 -17.98
C ARG A 449 4.60 -1.12 -17.96
N ALA A 450 4.53 -1.84 -19.07
CA ALA A 450 5.12 -3.16 -19.19
C ALA A 450 6.63 -3.13 -19.39
N LEU A 451 7.13 -2.19 -20.20
CA LEU A 451 8.56 -1.97 -20.38
C LEU A 451 9.26 -1.68 -19.04
N VAL A 452 8.67 -0.79 -18.24
CA VAL A 452 9.22 -0.42 -16.92
C VAL A 452 9.33 -1.65 -16.02
N ARG A 453 8.27 -2.44 -15.85
CA ARG A 453 8.28 -3.64 -14.99
C ARG A 453 9.23 -4.73 -15.47
N VAL A 454 9.34 -4.93 -16.79
CA VAL A 454 10.29 -5.90 -17.35
C VAL A 454 11.73 -5.44 -17.11
N GLU A 455 12.01 -4.14 -17.24
CA GLU A 455 13.32 -3.58 -16.91
C GLU A 455 13.60 -3.61 -15.40
N GLU A 456 12.60 -3.40 -14.55
CA GLU A 456 12.72 -3.57 -13.09
C GLU A 456 13.18 -4.97 -12.72
N MET A 457 12.74 -6.03 -13.41
CA MET A 457 13.26 -7.39 -13.21
C MET A 457 14.77 -7.48 -13.52
N ARG A 458 15.26 -6.79 -14.56
CA ARG A 458 16.69 -6.76 -14.90
C ARG A 458 17.50 -6.00 -13.84
N GLN A 459 16.99 -4.87 -13.37
CA GLN A 459 17.62 -4.10 -12.30
C GLN A 459 17.61 -4.86 -10.97
N SER A 460 16.53 -5.61 -10.67
CA SER A 460 16.45 -6.51 -9.51
C SER A 460 17.58 -7.55 -9.54
N LEU A 461 17.84 -8.17 -10.70
CA LEU A 461 18.95 -9.13 -10.86
C LEU A 461 20.32 -8.48 -10.60
N ARG A 462 20.53 -7.25 -11.08
CA ARG A 462 21.76 -6.48 -10.84
C ARG A 462 21.96 -6.19 -9.35
N ILE A 463 20.89 -5.89 -8.61
CA ILE A 463 20.94 -5.70 -7.16
C ILE A 463 21.26 -7.03 -6.46
N ILE A 464 20.58 -8.13 -6.81
CA ILE A 464 20.84 -9.45 -6.22
C ILE A 464 22.28 -9.91 -6.47
N GLU A 465 22.84 -9.67 -7.66
CA GLU A 465 24.24 -9.96 -7.98
C GLU A 465 25.20 -9.17 -7.08
N GLN A 466 24.90 -7.89 -6.80
CA GLN A 466 25.69 -7.10 -5.86
C GLN A 466 25.56 -7.58 -4.42
N CYS A 467 24.35 -7.98 -3.98
CA CYS A 467 24.15 -8.59 -2.66
C CYS A 467 24.99 -9.86 -2.51
N LEU A 468 25.05 -10.70 -3.55
CA LEU A 468 25.84 -11.93 -3.55
C LEU A 468 27.35 -11.64 -3.43
N LYS A 469 27.86 -10.65 -4.17
CA LYS A 469 29.30 -10.31 -4.18
C LYS A 469 29.77 -9.60 -2.92
N HIS A 470 28.91 -8.78 -2.31
CA HIS A 470 29.28 -7.88 -1.21
C HIS A 470 28.51 -8.15 0.09
N MET A 471 28.10 -9.40 0.34
CA MET A 471 27.37 -9.77 1.56
C MET A 471 28.25 -9.51 2.80
N PRO A 472 27.85 -8.63 3.74
CA PRO A 472 28.65 -8.35 4.93
C PRO A 472 28.64 -9.55 5.90
N GLU A 473 29.74 -9.74 6.61
CA GLU A 473 29.74 -10.57 7.82
C GLU A 473 29.07 -9.82 8.98
N GLY A 474 28.54 -10.57 9.94
CA GLY A 474 27.93 -9.98 11.14
C GLY A 474 26.74 -10.76 11.67
N PRO A 475 26.09 -10.25 12.75
CA PRO A 475 24.92 -10.88 13.33
C PRO A 475 23.67 -10.68 12.46
N TYR A 476 22.75 -11.65 12.51
CA TYR A 476 21.45 -11.60 11.82
C TYR A 476 20.31 -10.98 12.68
N LYS A 477 20.65 -10.46 13.87
CA LYS A 477 19.75 -9.78 14.81
C LYS A 477 20.47 -8.62 15.48
N ALA A 478 19.75 -7.54 15.74
CA ALA A 478 20.19 -6.39 16.52
C ALA A 478 20.31 -6.76 18.00
N ASP A 479 21.36 -6.27 18.64
CA ASP A 479 21.54 -6.38 20.08
C ASP A 479 20.73 -5.28 20.79
N HIS A 480 19.43 -5.54 20.96
CA HIS A 480 18.49 -4.60 21.58
C HIS A 480 17.44 -5.36 22.41
N PRO A 481 17.01 -4.85 23.59
CA PRO A 481 16.05 -5.54 24.47
C PRO A 481 14.68 -5.82 23.83
N LEU A 482 14.27 -4.97 22.88
CA LEU A 482 13.01 -5.08 22.14
C LEU A 482 13.10 -5.93 20.84
N THR A 483 14.28 -6.49 20.54
CA THR A 483 14.43 -7.41 19.41
C THR A 483 13.71 -8.73 19.69
N THR A 484 12.78 -9.11 18.81
CA THR A 484 11.89 -10.25 19.05
C THR A 484 11.80 -11.18 17.82
N PRO A 485 12.07 -12.50 17.97
CA PRO A 485 12.43 -13.20 19.21
C PRO A 485 13.92 -13.02 19.58
N PRO A 486 14.28 -13.08 20.87
CA PRO A 486 15.69 -12.98 21.31
C PRO A 486 16.53 -14.18 20.85
N LEU A 487 17.85 -14.06 20.95
CA LEU A 487 18.80 -15.11 20.55
C LEU A 487 18.71 -16.33 21.48
N LYS A 488 18.34 -17.48 20.92
CA LYS A 488 18.11 -18.73 21.70
C LYS A 488 19.40 -19.31 22.32
N LYS A 489 20.57 -18.99 21.77
CA LYS A 489 21.87 -19.61 22.15
C LYS A 489 22.17 -19.45 23.65
N HIS A 490 21.81 -18.31 24.24
CA HIS A 490 22.12 -17.97 25.63
C HIS A 490 20.96 -18.22 26.59
N THR A 491 19.74 -18.44 26.07
CA THR A 491 18.50 -18.61 26.84
C THR A 491 18.55 -19.77 27.85
N MET A 492 19.33 -20.82 27.59
CA MET A 492 19.47 -21.96 28.50
C MET A 492 20.67 -21.83 29.48
N GLN A 493 21.40 -20.72 29.41
CA GLN A 493 22.63 -20.47 30.16
C GLN A 493 22.51 -19.27 31.12
N ASP A 494 21.61 -18.34 30.83
CA ASP A 494 21.47 -17.05 31.50
C ASP A 494 19.98 -16.81 31.82
N ILE A 495 19.66 -16.47 33.07
CA ILE A 495 18.28 -16.31 33.56
C ILE A 495 17.62 -15.08 32.96
N GLU A 496 18.36 -13.97 32.82
CA GLU A 496 17.91 -12.72 32.23
C GLU A 496 17.45 -12.94 30.78
N THR A 497 18.25 -13.67 29.98
CA THR A 497 17.87 -14.00 28.60
C THR A 497 16.66 -14.94 28.52
N LEU A 498 16.46 -15.82 29.50
CA LEU A 498 15.27 -16.65 29.62
C LEU A 498 14.02 -15.83 29.94
N ILE A 499 14.12 -14.88 30.88
CA ILE A 499 13.04 -13.96 31.23
C ILE A 499 12.64 -13.13 30.00
N THR A 500 13.62 -12.52 29.32
CA THR A 500 13.36 -11.74 28.10
C THR A 500 12.73 -12.58 27.00
N HIS A 501 13.15 -13.84 26.83
CA HIS A 501 12.52 -14.78 25.90
C HIS A 501 11.07 -15.08 26.27
N PHE A 502 10.80 -15.43 27.53
CA PHE A 502 9.47 -15.77 28.00
C PHE A 502 8.48 -14.60 27.84
N LEU A 503 8.89 -13.38 28.22
CA LEU A 503 8.05 -12.19 28.11
C LEU A 503 7.77 -11.84 26.64
N ASN A 504 8.79 -11.79 25.79
CA ASN A 504 8.61 -11.42 24.39
C ASN A 504 7.79 -12.44 23.59
N VAL A 505 7.92 -13.74 23.88
CA VAL A 505 7.18 -14.78 23.16
C VAL A 505 5.75 -14.93 23.69
N SER A 506 5.54 -14.76 25.00
CA SER A 506 4.20 -14.97 25.59
C SER A 506 3.33 -13.71 25.52
N TRP A 507 3.90 -12.54 25.82
CA TRP A 507 3.17 -11.26 25.89
C TRP A 507 3.41 -10.38 24.66
N GLY A 508 4.63 -10.42 24.12
CA GLY A 508 5.07 -9.53 23.03
C GLY A 508 5.90 -8.33 23.55
N PRO A 509 6.66 -7.67 22.66
CA PRO A 509 7.45 -6.51 23.03
C PRO A 509 6.54 -5.31 23.35
N VAL A 510 6.87 -4.58 24.41
CA VAL A 510 6.23 -3.30 24.73
C VAL A 510 6.96 -2.19 23.98
N ILE A 511 6.31 -1.60 22.99
CA ILE A 511 6.92 -0.57 22.14
C ILE A 511 6.64 0.81 22.74
N PRO A 512 7.65 1.70 22.87
CA PRO A 512 7.47 3.04 23.44
C PRO A 512 6.35 3.83 22.77
N ALA A 513 5.72 4.70 23.56
CA ALA A 513 4.69 5.61 23.09
C ALA A 513 5.23 6.55 21.99
N GLY A 514 4.48 6.72 20.91
CA GLY A 514 4.90 7.53 19.77
C GLY A 514 4.22 7.14 18.46
N GLU A 515 4.60 7.85 17.40
CA GLU A 515 4.08 7.64 16.06
C GLU A 515 5.23 7.56 15.06
N ALA A 516 5.14 6.63 14.12
CA ALA A 516 6.08 6.52 13.03
C ALA A 516 5.41 6.02 11.75
N MET A 517 5.84 6.57 10.64
CA MET A 517 5.56 6.06 9.30
C MET A 517 6.87 5.63 8.62
N SER A 518 6.82 4.51 7.92
CA SER A 518 7.87 4.15 6.98
C SER A 518 7.28 3.76 5.63
N CYS A 519 7.84 4.34 4.57
CA CYS A 519 7.46 4.08 3.19
C CYS A 519 8.56 3.28 2.49
N ILE A 520 8.15 2.33 1.66
CA ILE A 520 9.02 1.56 0.78
C ILE A 520 8.48 1.60 -0.66
N GLU A 521 9.35 1.29 -1.61
CA GLU A 521 8.97 0.98 -2.99
C GLU A 521 8.64 -0.52 -3.08
N ALA A 522 7.36 -0.88 -2.93
CA ALA A 522 6.89 -2.25 -3.16
C ALA A 522 6.87 -2.57 -4.67
N THR A 523 6.41 -3.75 -5.06
CA THR A 523 6.31 -4.18 -6.47
C THR A 523 5.36 -3.33 -7.28
N LYS A 524 4.22 -2.96 -6.70
CA LYS A 524 3.18 -2.19 -7.37
C LYS A 524 3.37 -0.68 -7.23
N GLY A 525 4.09 -0.24 -6.19
CA GLY A 525 4.38 1.17 -5.95
C GLY A 525 4.63 1.48 -4.49
N ALA A 526 4.32 2.71 -4.07
CA ALA A 526 4.64 3.14 -2.71
C ALA A 526 3.75 2.42 -1.68
N ASN A 527 4.36 1.85 -0.65
CA ASN A 527 3.66 1.16 0.42
C ASN A 527 4.18 1.66 1.76
N SER A 528 3.28 1.95 2.69
CA SER A 528 3.67 2.35 4.03
C SER A 528 2.74 1.87 5.12
N TYR A 529 3.34 1.68 6.29
CA TYR A 529 2.61 1.53 7.54
C TYR A 529 2.78 2.81 8.37
N TYR A 530 1.66 3.39 8.78
CA TYR A 530 1.63 4.46 9.79
C TYR A 530 1.11 3.85 11.10
N LEU A 531 2.00 3.81 12.08
CA LEU A 531 1.81 3.08 13.34
C LEU A 531 1.79 4.06 14.50
N ILE A 532 0.84 3.85 15.40
CA ILE A 532 0.70 4.60 16.65
C ILE A 532 0.86 3.62 17.81
N SER A 533 1.78 3.92 18.72
CA SER A 533 1.95 3.20 19.98
C SER A 533 1.54 4.10 21.14
N ASP A 534 0.83 3.54 22.12
CA ASP A 534 0.51 4.14 23.40
C ASP A 534 1.38 3.60 24.56
N GLY A 535 2.42 2.81 24.24
CA GLY A 535 3.27 2.16 25.24
C GLY A 535 2.82 0.74 25.61
N ASN A 536 2.13 0.05 24.70
CA ASN A 536 1.56 -1.28 24.93
C ASN A 536 2.17 -2.36 24.02
N THR A 537 1.75 -3.62 24.22
CA THR A 537 2.20 -4.78 23.42
C THR A 537 1.54 -4.89 22.05
N SER A 538 0.46 -4.15 21.80
CA SER A 538 -0.21 -4.01 20.51
C SER A 538 -0.20 -2.56 20.03
N PRO A 539 -0.25 -2.30 18.71
CA PRO A 539 -0.42 -0.95 18.20
C PRO A 539 -1.77 -0.37 18.60
N TYR A 540 -1.79 0.91 18.96
CA TYR A 540 -3.03 1.65 19.12
C TYR A 540 -3.75 1.82 17.77
N ARG A 541 -2.97 2.06 16.71
CA ARG A 541 -3.47 2.18 15.33
C ARG A 541 -2.43 1.63 14.37
N ALA A 542 -2.89 0.84 13.40
CA ALA A 542 -2.07 0.33 12.30
C ALA A 542 -2.72 0.66 10.95
N ARG A 543 -2.39 1.83 10.39
CA ARG A 543 -2.84 2.26 9.06
C ARG A 543 -1.95 1.65 7.99
N ILE A 544 -2.56 1.02 6.99
CA ILE A 544 -1.87 0.43 5.83
C ILE A 544 -2.23 1.27 4.60
N ARG A 545 -1.22 1.89 4.00
CA ARG A 545 -1.35 2.55 2.70
C ARG A 545 -0.76 1.65 1.63
N THR A 546 -1.64 1.13 0.78
CA THR A 546 -1.28 0.29 -0.36
C THR A 546 -1.32 1.09 -1.66
N PRO A 547 -0.50 0.72 -2.67
CA PRO A 547 -0.49 1.42 -3.95
C PRO A 547 -1.74 1.12 -4.80
N SER A 548 -2.29 -0.10 -4.71
CA SER A 548 -3.40 -0.52 -5.59
C SER A 548 -4.69 0.26 -5.36
N PHE A 549 -4.91 0.77 -4.14
CA PHE A 549 -6.13 1.50 -3.80
C PHE A 549 -6.30 2.79 -4.64
N PRO A 550 -5.38 3.77 -4.62
CA PRO A 550 -5.49 4.95 -5.50
C PRO A 550 -5.32 4.61 -6.99
N HIS A 551 -4.62 3.52 -7.33
CA HIS A 551 -4.51 3.07 -8.73
C HIS A 551 -5.88 2.71 -9.32
N MET A 552 -6.68 1.92 -8.58
CA MET A 552 -8.01 1.50 -9.04
C MET A 552 -9.04 2.62 -9.00
N GLN A 553 -8.82 3.64 -8.16
CA GLN A 553 -9.65 4.85 -8.15
C GLN A 553 -9.61 5.60 -9.48
N MET A 554 -8.46 5.58 -10.17
CA MET A 554 -8.29 6.24 -11.45
C MET A 554 -8.98 5.51 -12.61
N LEU A 555 -9.40 4.25 -12.41
CA LEU A 555 -9.95 3.40 -13.47
C LEU A 555 -11.06 4.08 -14.30
N PRO A 556 -12.09 4.72 -13.71
CA PRO A 556 -13.15 5.38 -14.48
C PRO A 556 -12.63 6.48 -15.39
N TYR A 557 -11.58 7.19 -14.96
CA TYR A 557 -11.01 8.28 -15.74
C TYR A 557 -10.28 7.77 -16.99
N ILE A 558 -9.49 6.69 -16.85
CA ILE A 558 -8.63 6.18 -17.92
C ILE A 558 -9.36 5.25 -18.91
N THR A 559 -10.55 4.75 -18.56
CA THR A 559 -11.33 3.84 -19.41
C THR A 559 -12.34 4.55 -20.31
N ARG A 560 -12.61 5.84 -20.08
CA ARG A 560 -13.57 6.62 -20.88
C ARG A 560 -13.15 6.70 -22.35
N GLY A 561 -14.10 6.43 -23.25
CA GLY A 561 -13.89 6.43 -24.70
C GLY A 561 -13.11 5.21 -25.23
N TYR A 562 -12.85 4.22 -24.39
CA TYR A 562 -12.26 2.94 -24.81
C TYR A 562 -13.32 1.84 -24.88
N THR A 563 -12.96 0.73 -25.52
CA THR A 563 -13.83 -0.45 -25.60
C THR A 563 -13.70 -1.35 -24.37
N VAL A 564 -14.65 -2.28 -24.20
CA VAL A 564 -14.59 -3.33 -23.17
C VAL A 564 -13.33 -4.21 -23.32
N ALA A 565 -12.83 -4.42 -24.54
CA ALA A 565 -11.61 -5.18 -24.76
C ALA A 565 -10.35 -4.43 -24.28
N ASP A 566 -10.36 -3.11 -24.40
CA ASP A 566 -9.26 -2.25 -23.95
C ASP A 566 -9.26 -2.10 -22.42
N LEU A 567 -10.43 -2.14 -21.78
CA LEU A 567 -10.54 -2.21 -20.32
C LEU A 567 -9.70 -3.35 -19.73
N LEU A 568 -9.74 -4.56 -20.32
CA LEU A 568 -8.92 -5.68 -19.84
C LEU A 568 -7.41 -5.39 -19.97
N SER A 569 -7.02 -4.66 -21.01
CA SER A 569 -5.63 -4.23 -21.22
C SER A 569 -5.21 -3.22 -20.15
N ILE A 570 -6.10 -2.28 -19.82
CA ILE A 570 -5.90 -1.27 -18.78
C ILE A 570 -5.78 -1.94 -17.41
N LEU A 571 -6.72 -2.82 -17.06
CA LEU A 571 -6.73 -3.57 -15.79
C LEU A 571 -5.43 -4.36 -15.61
N GLY A 572 -5.04 -5.12 -16.63
CA GLY A 572 -3.80 -5.88 -16.61
C GLY A 572 -2.57 -5.00 -16.45
N ALA A 573 -2.50 -3.84 -17.12
CA ALA A 573 -1.34 -2.95 -17.05
C ALA A 573 -1.18 -2.21 -15.70
N MET A 574 -2.27 -1.99 -14.96
CA MET A 574 -2.22 -1.29 -13.66
C MET A 574 -1.53 -2.11 -12.56
N ASP A 575 -1.53 -3.45 -12.65
CA ASP A 575 -1.00 -4.39 -11.66
C ASP A 575 -1.60 -4.18 -10.26
N TYR A 576 -2.76 -4.76 -10.02
CA TYR A 576 -3.42 -4.71 -8.73
C TYR A 576 -3.62 -6.10 -8.12
N VAL A 577 -3.74 -6.14 -6.79
CA VAL A 577 -4.15 -7.32 -6.05
C VAL A 577 -5.30 -6.92 -5.14
N LEU A 578 -6.39 -7.68 -5.14
CA LEU A 578 -7.60 -7.29 -4.40
C LEU A 578 -7.40 -7.29 -2.89
N ALA A 579 -6.58 -8.20 -2.36
CA ALA A 579 -6.18 -8.18 -0.97
C ALA A 579 -5.40 -6.89 -0.60
N ASP A 580 -4.68 -6.31 -1.56
CA ASP A 580 -3.93 -5.05 -1.39
C ASP A 580 -4.88 -3.85 -1.51
N ILE A 581 -5.91 -3.92 -2.33
CA ILE A 581 -6.95 -2.88 -2.43
C ILE A 581 -7.81 -2.85 -1.17
N ASP A 582 -8.26 -4.00 -0.68
CA ASP A 582 -9.28 -4.07 0.36
C ASP A 582 -8.71 -4.12 1.78
N ARG A 583 -7.47 -4.64 1.96
CA ARG A 583 -6.76 -4.83 3.25
C ARG A 583 -7.46 -5.76 4.26
#